data_AF-A0A4V1SIJ2-F1
#
_entry.id   AF-A0A4V1SIJ2-F1
#
_cell.length_a   1.000
_cell.length_b   1.000
_cell.length_c   1.000
_cell.angle_alpha   90.00
_cell.angle_beta   90.00
_cell.angle_gamma   90.00
#
_symmetry.space_group_name_H-M   'P 1'
#
loop_
_entity.id
_entity.type
_entity.pdbx_description
1 polymer ?
#
loop_
_entity_poly.entity_id
_entity_poly.type
_entity_poly.pdbx_seq_one_letter_code
_entity_poly.pdbx_strand_id
1 'polypeptide(L)'
;MSTIFQVSLNHHALAMEAVYDRYPERRAARVAWGESEHVFVMPRSQEVNVAEIEAWLDETGVSCWIETTGPFTFFEFQSMLDAVAFKLRWF
;
A
#
# COMPACT_ATOMS: atom_id res chain seq x y z
N MET A 1 8.94 -16.61 -5.10
CA MET A 1 8.04 -16.11 -4.02
C MET A 1 8.19 -14.61 -3.99
N SER A 2 7.12 -13.90 -4.31
CA SER A 2 7.03 -12.45 -4.08
C SER A 2 6.95 -12.24 -2.57
N THR A 3 7.73 -11.30 -2.03
CA THR A 3 7.84 -11.15 -0.58
C THR A 3 7.06 -9.93 -0.15
N ILE A 4 5.74 -10.12 -0.01
CA ILE A 4 4.84 -9.11 0.53
C ILE A 4 4.68 -9.37 2.03
N PHE A 5 4.69 -8.30 2.83
CA PHE A 5 4.56 -8.39 4.28
C PHE A 5 3.40 -7.53 4.74
N GLN A 6 2.68 -7.99 5.77
CA GLN A 6 1.78 -7.13 6.52
C GLN A 6 2.61 -6.32 7.52
N VAL A 7 2.39 -5.01 7.59
CA VAL A 7 3.09 -4.13 8.53
C VAL A 7 2.17 -3.68 9.65
N SER A 8 2.73 -3.47 10.84
CA SER A 8 1.98 -2.84 11.93
C SER A 8 1.67 -1.37 11.61
N LEU A 9 0.52 -0.88 12.06
CA LEU A 9 0.10 0.51 11.82
C LEU A 9 1.10 1.55 12.35
N ASN A 10 1.76 1.29 13.47
CA ASN A 10 2.77 2.21 14.03
C ASN A 10 3.99 2.37 13.11
N HIS A 11 4.53 1.26 12.58
CA HIS A 11 5.66 1.33 11.64
C HIS A 11 5.26 1.99 10.32
N HIS A 12 4.04 1.74 9.85
CA HIS A 12 3.51 2.42 8.67
C HIS A 12 3.38 3.93 8.91
N ALA A 13 2.75 4.36 10.00
CA ALA A 13 2.59 5.78 10.33
C ALA A 13 3.95 6.51 10.42
N LEU A 14 4.95 5.89 11.08
CA LEU A 14 6.31 6.45 11.15
C LEU A 14 6.96 6.56 9.76
N ALA A 15 6.78 5.55 8.90
CA ALA A 15 7.29 5.58 7.54
C ALA A 15 6.61 6.68 6.71
N MET A 16 5.30 6.82 6.82
CA MET A 16 4.53 7.81 6.06
C MET A 16 4.77 9.24 6.52
N GLU A 17 4.92 9.49 7.83
CA GLU A 17 5.31 10.83 8.31
C GLU A 17 6.69 11.23 7.75
N ALA A 18 7.67 10.30 7.71
CA ALA A 18 8.95 10.57 7.06
C ALA A 18 8.82 10.84 5.54
N VAL A 19 7.83 10.24 4.87
CA VAL A 19 7.49 10.57 3.48
C VAL A 19 6.92 11.97 3.37
N TYR A 20 5.98 12.34 4.24
CA TYR A 20 5.30 13.63 4.22
C TYR A 20 6.21 14.80 4.61
N ASP A 21 7.18 14.58 5.49
CA ASP A 21 8.22 15.56 5.77
C ASP A 21 9.04 15.89 4.52
N ARG A 22 9.22 14.92 3.62
CA ARG A 22 9.98 15.08 2.37
C ARG A 22 9.12 15.53 1.19
N TYR A 23 7.84 15.13 1.16
CA TYR A 23 6.88 15.34 0.09
C TYR A 23 5.52 15.78 0.67
N PRO A 24 5.42 17.02 1.20
CA PRO A 24 4.25 17.48 1.95
C PRO A 24 2.97 17.52 1.10
N GLU A 25 3.08 17.66 -0.21
CA GLU A 25 1.94 17.61 -1.14
C GLU A 25 1.22 16.25 -1.12
N ARG A 26 1.95 15.16 -0.83
CA ARG A 26 1.36 13.81 -0.73
C ARG A 26 0.48 13.66 0.51
N ARG A 27 0.75 14.45 1.56
CA ARG A 27 -0.04 14.42 2.80
C ARG A 27 -1.48 14.84 2.55
N ALA A 28 -1.69 15.92 1.78
CA ALA A 28 -3.03 16.42 1.48
C ALA A 28 -3.87 15.37 0.72
N ALA A 29 -3.26 14.70 -0.26
CA ALA A 29 -3.92 13.63 -1.03
C ALA A 29 -4.25 12.42 -0.14
N ARG A 30 -3.32 11.99 0.71
CA ARG A 30 -3.56 10.89 1.66
C ARG A 30 -4.68 11.21 2.65
N VAL A 31 -4.70 12.40 3.22
CA VAL A 31 -5.72 12.83 4.18
C VAL A 31 -7.10 12.87 3.51
N ALA A 32 -7.16 13.35 2.26
CA ALA A 32 -8.40 13.33 1.48
C ALA A 32 -8.90 11.91 1.16
N TRP A 33 -7.98 10.95 1.00
CA TRP A 33 -8.33 9.54 0.80
C TRP A 33 -8.90 8.89 2.07
N GLY A 34 -8.41 9.25 3.26
CA GLY A 34 -8.94 8.83 4.56
C GLY A 34 -8.18 7.68 5.23
N GLU A 35 -8.39 7.42 6.51
CA GLU A 35 -7.60 6.46 7.31
C GLU A 35 -7.77 4.99 6.86
N SER A 36 -6.77 4.15 7.14
CA SER A 36 -6.76 2.70 6.83
C SER A 36 -6.09 1.92 7.95
N GLU A 37 -6.59 0.71 8.20
CA GLU A 37 -6.05 -0.21 9.21
C GLU A 37 -5.39 -1.46 8.59
N HIS A 38 -5.36 -1.57 7.26
CA HIS A 38 -4.89 -2.75 6.57
C HIS A 38 -3.80 -2.39 5.56
N VAL A 39 -2.55 -2.62 5.97
CA VAL A 39 -1.38 -2.18 5.21
C VAL A 39 -0.43 -3.34 4.93
N PHE A 40 -0.04 -3.44 3.67
CA PHE A 40 0.94 -4.39 3.18
C PHE A 40 2.11 -3.64 2.51
N VAL A 41 3.29 -4.25 2.51
CA VAL A 41 4.51 -3.68 1.94
C VAL A 41 5.24 -4.70 1.08
N MET A 42 5.81 -4.23 -0.03
CA MET A 42 6.63 -5.03 -0.94
C MET A 42 7.93 -4.30 -1.30
N PRO A 43 9.07 -4.98 -1.43
CA PRO A 43 10.30 -4.38 -1.96
C PRO A 43 10.17 -3.96 -3.43
N ARG A 44 10.71 -2.80 -3.80
CA ARG A 44 10.70 -2.26 -5.17
C ARG A 44 11.48 -3.09 -6.19
N SER A 45 12.39 -3.97 -5.75
CA SER A 45 13.03 -4.93 -6.65
C SER A 45 12.03 -5.88 -7.33
N GLN A 46 10.76 -5.84 -6.93
CA GLN A 46 9.63 -6.57 -7.49
C GLN A 46 8.67 -5.67 -8.28
N GLU A 47 9.16 -4.64 -8.97
CA GLU A 47 8.35 -3.66 -9.73
C GLU A 47 7.38 -4.31 -10.73
N VAL A 48 7.75 -5.42 -11.39
CA VAL A 48 6.84 -6.20 -12.27
C VAL A 48 5.60 -6.69 -11.52
N ASN A 49 5.75 -7.12 -10.26
CA ASN A 49 4.61 -7.55 -9.44
C ASN A 49 3.71 -6.38 -9.06
N VAL A 50 4.24 -5.15 -8.95
CA VAL A 50 3.40 -3.97 -8.67
C VAL A 50 2.45 -3.73 -9.85
N ALA A 51 2.95 -3.80 -11.08
CA ALA A 51 2.11 -3.65 -12.27
C ALA A 51 1.04 -4.75 -12.37
N GLU A 52 1.35 -5.99 -11.99
CA GLU A 52 0.37 -7.09 -11.91
C GLU A 52 -0.67 -6.86 -10.80
N ILE A 53 -0.26 -6.29 -9.66
CA ILE A 53 -1.17 -5.91 -8.57
C ILE A 53 -2.11 -4.80 -9.03
N GLU A 54 -1.59 -3.75 -9.65
CA GLU A 54 -2.36 -2.62 -10.17
C GLU A 54 -3.40 -3.09 -11.20
N ALA A 55 -3.00 -3.95 -12.14
CA ALA A 55 -3.91 -4.53 -13.12
C ALA A 55 -5.04 -5.35 -12.45
N TRP A 56 -4.73 -6.09 -11.38
CA TRP A 56 -5.74 -6.83 -10.62
C TRP A 56 -6.69 -5.92 -9.83
N LEU A 57 -6.17 -4.83 -9.25
CA LEU A 57 -6.98 -3.83 -8.55
C LEU A 57 -7.97 -3.16 -9.52
N ASP A 58 -7.50 -2.80 -10.71
CA ASP A 58 -8.34 -2.25 -11.78
C ASP A 58 -9.40 -3.24 -12.26
N GLU A 59 -9.04 -4.51 -12.46
CA GLU A 59 -9.96 -5.57 -12.88
C GLU A 59 -11.08 -5.81 -11.85
N THR A 60 -10.75 -5.77 -10.56
CA THR A 60 -11.67 -6.10 -9.48
C THR A 60 -12.44 -4.89 -8.91
N GLY A 61 -12.00 -3.67 -9.23
CA GLY A 61 -12.55 -2.44 -8.67
C GLY A 61 -12.25 -2.26 -7.18
N VAL A 62 -11.26 -2.99 -6.66
CA VAL A 62 -10.84 -2.88 -5.26
C VAL A 62 -10.15 -1.54 -5.04
N SER A 63 -10.61 -0.77 -4.05
CA SER A 63 -9.98 0.51 -3.72
C SER A 63 -8.73 0.28 -2.86
N CYS A 64 -7.60 0.76 -3.34
CA CYS A 64 -6.31 0.65 -2.68
C CYS A 64 -5.53 1.95 -2.83
N TRP A 65 -4.92 2.43 -1.75
CA TRP A 65 -3.91 3.47 -1.82
C TRP A 65 -2.54 2.84 -2.02
N ILE A 66 -1.82 3.27 -3.06
CA ILE A 66 -0.49 2.78 -3.38
C ILE A 66 0.50 3.92 -3.19
N GLU A 67 1.41 3.76 -2.23
CA GLU A 67 2.51 4.69 -2.02
C GLU A 67 3.84 4.00 -2.30
N THR A 68 4.59 4.52 -3.27
CA THR A 68 5.96 4.06 -3.53
C THR A 68 6.97 5.07 -2.99
N THR A 69 7.79 4.62 -2.03
CA THR A 69 8.82 5.44 -1.38
C THR A 69 10.08 4.63 -1.09
N GLY A 70 11.23 5.19 -1.46
CA GLY A 70 12.52 4.54 -1.27
C GLY A 70 12.55 3.13 -1.89
N PRO A 71 12.94 2.09 -1.14
CA PRO A 71 13.01 0.71 -1.63
C PRO A 71 11.69 -0.07 -1.47
N PHE A 72 10.58 0.57 -1.07
CA PHE A 72 9.33 -0.12 -0.77
C PHE A 72 8.12 0.50 -1.48
N THR A 73 7.12 -0.35 -1.71
CA THR A 73 5.77 0.02 -2.12
C THR A 73 4.80 -0.43 -1.04
N PHE A 74 3.97 0.49 -0.56
CA PHE A 74 2.92 0.27 0.43
C PHE A 74 1.57 0.19 -0.26
N PHE A 75 0.75 -0.75 0.19
CA PHE A 75 -0.63 -0.96 -0.27
C PHE A 75 -1.54 -0.84 0.95
N GLU A 76 -2.46 0.13 0.92
CA GLU A 76 -3.40 0.37 2.01
C GLU A 76 -4.84 0.14 1.57
N PHE A 77 -5.62 -0.56 2.39
CA PHE A 77 -7.01 -0.92 2.11
C PHE A 77 -7.95 -0.43 3.21
N GLN A 78 -8.99 0.32 2.85
CA GLN A 78 -10.03 0.75 3.81
C GLN A 78 -10.97 -0.38 4.22
N SER A 79 -11.20 -1.34 3.31
CA SER A 79 -12.08 -2.48 3.52
C SER A 79 -11.29 -3.69 4.01
N MET A 80 -11.71 -4.27 5.12
CA MET A 80 -11.18 -5.55 5.61
C MET A 80 -11.36 -6.67 4.58
N LEU A 81 -12.49 -6.67 3.86
CA LEU A 81 -12.77 -7.69 2.84
C LEU A 81 -11.76 -7.60 1.70
N ASP A 82 -11.45 -6.39 1.24
CA ASP A 82 -10.50 -6.14 0.16
C ASP A 82 -9.08 -6.50 0.58
N ALA A 83 -8.71 -6.15 1.81
CA ALA A 83 -7.43 -6.55 2.40
C ALA A 83 -7.28 -8.07 2.48
N VAL A 84 -8.35 -8.79 2.83
CA VAL A 84 -8.36 -10.26 2.88
C VAL A 84 -8.26 -10.84 1.47
N ALA A 85 -8.98 -10.30 0.49
CA ALA A 85 -8.89 -10.75 -0.90
C ALA A 85 -7.47 -10.56 -1.47
N PHE A 86 -6.86 -9.40 -1.22
CA PHE A 86 -5.47 -9.11 -1.58
C PHE A 86 -4.51 -10.10 -0.92
N LYS A 87 -4.67 -10.33 0.39
CA LYS A 87 -3.86 -11.27 1.15
C LYS A 87 -3.96 -12.68 0.58
N LEU A 88 -5.17 -13.21 0.36
CA LEU A 88 -5.36 -14.58 -0.17
C LEU A 88 -4.75 -14.78 -1.56
N ARG A 89 -4.63 -13.72 -2.35
CA ARG A 89 -4.06 -13.80 -3.69
C ARG A 89 -2.54 -13.82 -3.65
N TRP A 90 -1.91 -12.99 -2.81
CA TRP A 90 -0.47 -12.72 -2.87
C TRP A 90 0.36 -13.13 -1.65
N PHE A 91 -0.26 -13.68 -0.60
CA PHE A 91 0.41 -14.21 0.60
C PHE A 91 0.20 -15.72 0.74
#